data_AF-A0A967VPS8-F1
#
_entry.id   AF-A0A967VPS8-F1
#
_cell.length_a   1.000
_cell.length_b   1.000
_cell.length_c   1.000
_cell.angle_alpha   90.00
_cell.angle_beta   90.00
_cell.angle_gamma   90.00
#
_symmetry.space_group_name_H-M   'P 1'
#
loop_
_entity.id
_entity.type
_entity.pdbx_description
1 polymer ?
#
loop_
_entity_poly.entity_id
_entity_poly.type
_entity_poly.pdbx_seq_one_letter_code
_entity_poly.pdbx_strand_id
1 'polypeptide(L)'
;MHALDVETGEVAWYTPAPDVCAELRGCMRAFSSAPTSIDGAVFTGGLDGRIRAYASTDGALLWEFDAARDFDTVNGVLAKGGAFDGPGPVVDDGMLF
;
A
#
# COMPACT_ATOMS: atom_id res chain seq x y z
N MET A 1 -4.39 8.63 1.23
CA MET A 1 -4.05 8.75 -0.19
C MET A 1 -4.86 9.89 -0.77
N HIS A 2 -4.21 10.80 -1.48
CA HIS A 2 -4.88 11.89 -2.18
C HIS A 2 -4.62 11.71 -3.67
N ALA A 3 -5.63 11.98 -4.49
CA ALA A 3 -5.44 12.31 -5.89
C ALA A 3 -5.78 13.78 -6.10
N LEU A 4 -4.95 14.46 -6.89
CA LEU A 4 -5.10 15.87 -7.20
C LEU A 4 -5.29 16.00 -8.70
N ASP A 5 -6.13 16.94 -9.10
CA ASP A 5 -6.14 17.44 -10.46
C ASP A 5 -4.81 18.16 -10.75
N VAL A 6 -4.16 17.82 -11.87
CA VAL A 6 -2.80 18.30 -12.16
C VAL A 6 -2.78 19.77 -12.58
N GLU A 7 -3.87 20.28 -13.15
CA GLU A 7 -3.95 21.65 -13.64
C GLU A 7 -4.28 22.64 -12.51
N THR A 8 -5.21 22.25 -11.65
CA THR A 8 -5.80 23.11 -10.61
C THR A 8 -5.25 22.85 -9.22
N GLY A 9 -4.74 21.63 -8.96
CA GLY A 9 -4.35 21.18 -7.62
C GLY A 9 -5.53 20.83 -6.70
N GLU A 10 -6.76 20.85 -7.20
CA GLU A 10 -7.93 20.44 -6.42
C GLU A 10 -7.91 18.95 -6.09
N VAL A 11 -8.45 18.57 -4.93
CA VAL A 11 -8.54 17.17 -4.52
C VAL A 11 -9.66 16.48 -5.32
N ALA A 12 -9.27 15.57 -6.22
CA ALA A 12 -10.22 14.72 -6.94
C ALA A 12 -10.85 13.68 -6.01
N TRP A 13 -10.02 13.03 -5.18
CA TRP A 13 -10.48 12.13 -4.12
C TRP A 13 -9.46 12.01 -3.00
N TYR A 14 -9.96 11.60 -1.83
CA TYR A 14 -9.15 11.29 -0.66
C TYR A 14 -9.67 10.03 0.03
N THR A 15 -8.73 9.11 0.31
CA THR A 15 -9.01 7.90 1.09
C THR A 15 -8.06 7.83 2.28
N PRO A 16 -8.54 7.82 3.53
CA PRO A 16 -7.70 7.67 4.70
C PRO A 16 -7.07 6.26 4.75
N ALA A 17 -5.90 6.13 5.37
CA ALA A 17 -5.34 4.82 5.66
C ALA A 17 -6.29 4.04 6.60
N PRO A 18 -6.64 2.77 6.29
CA PRO A 18 -7.47 1.94 7.16
C PRO A 18 -6.95 1.87 8.59
N ASP A 19 -7.86 1.71 9.55
CA ASP A 19 -7.49 1.57 10.96
C ASP A 19 -7.26 0.10 11.32
N VAL A 20 -6.00 -0.33 11.24
CA VAL A 20 -5.56 -1.70 11.52
C VAL A 20 -4.52 -1.76 12.63
N CYS A 21 -4.20 -0.61 13.25
CA CYS A 21 -3.07 -0.47 14.17
C CYS A 21 -3.41 -0.68 15.64
N ALA A 22 -4.68 -0.92 16.01
CA ALA A 22 -5.15 -0.91 17.40
C ALA A 22 -4.32 -1.78 18.36
N GLU A 23 -3.74 -2.89 17.88
CA GLU A 23 -2.98 -3.85 18.69
C GLU A 23 -1.50 -3.99 18.26
N LEU A 24 -1.04 -3.19 17.30
CA LEU A 24 0.28 -3.37 16.68
C LEU A 24 1.27 -2.30 17.18
N ARG A 25 2.23 -2.72 18.01
CA ARG A 25 3.29 -1.84 18.53
C ARG A 25 4.13 -1.26 17.39
N GLY A 26 4.19 0.08 17.29
CA GLY A 26 4.94 0.79 16.26
C GLY A 26 4.23 0.88 14.91
N CYS A 27 2.97 0.45 14.81
CA CYS A 27 2.16 0.60 13.62
C CYS A 27 1.74 2.05 13.41
N MET A 28 1.87 2.53 12.18
CA MET A 28 1.45 3.86 11.78
C MET A 28 0.50 3.76 10.59
N ARG A 29 -0.63 4.46 10.68
CA ARG A 29 -1.62 4.59 9.61
C ARG A 29 -1.15 5.59 8.55
N ALA A 30 0.03 5.34 7.99
CA ALA A 30 0.69 6.22 7.04
C ALA A 30 1.18 5.46 5.82
N PHE A 31 0.98 6.06 4.64
CA PHE A 31 1.58 5.61 3.40
C PHE A 31 2.95 6.27 3.28
N SER A 32 4.02 5.50 3.46
CA SER A 32 5.40 6.01 3.36
C SER A 32 6.07 5.58 2.06
N SER A 33 5.64 4.45 1.48
CA SER A 33 6.08 4.01 0.17
C SER A 33 5.44 4.89 -0.94
N ALA A 34 6.25 5.25 -1.94
CA ALA A 34 5.77 5.99 -3.11
C ALA A 34 4.64 5.23 -3.83
N PRO A 35 3.65 5.91 -4.44
CA PRO A 35 2.59 5.23 -5.16
C PRO A 35 3.08 4.72 -6.52
N THR A 36 2.53 3.58 -6.97
CA THR A 36 2.67 3.06 -8.33
C THR A 36 1.29 2.97 -8.97
N SER A 37 1.13 3.47 -10.19
CA SER A 37 -0.16 3.49 -10.90
C SER A 37 -0.15 2.60 -12.13
N ILE A 38 -1.28 1.92 -12.38
CA ILE A 38 -1.64 1.30 -13.66
C ILE A 38 -3.07 1.73 -14.03
N ASP A 39 -3.55 1.30 -15.20
CA ASP A 39 -4.94 1.51 -15.60
C ASP A 39 -5.90 0.90 -14.56
N GLY A 40 -6.72 1.75 -13.95
CA GLY A 40 -7.74 1.38 -12.97
C GLY A 40 -7.27 1.27 -11.52
N ALA A 41 -5.96 1.27 -11.22
CA ALA A 41 -5.46 1.04 -9.87
C ALA A 41 -4.20 1.86 -9.49
N VAL A 42 -4.14 2.26 -8.22
CA VAL A 42 -2.96 2.89 -7.58
C VAL A 42 -2.56 2.04 -6.37
N PHE A 43 -1.31 1.59 -6.36
CA PHE A 43 -0.72 0.78 -5.31
C PHE A 43 0.15 1.61 -4.38
N THR A 44 0.15 1.31 -3.08
CA THR A 44 1.10 1.87 -2.12
C THR A 44 1.32 0.92 -0.95
N GLY A 45 2.54 0.93 -0.40
CA GLY A 45 2.87 0.29 0.85
C GLY A 45 2.68 1.23 2.06
N GLY A 46 2.14 0.69 3.14
CA GLY A 46 1.96 1.38 4.42
C GLY A 46 2.99 1.01 5.48
N LEU A 47 3.17 1.91 6.45
CA LEU A 47 3.95 1.65 7.67
C LEU A 47 3.25 0.67 8.64
N ASP A 48 2.02 0.30 8.34
CA ASP A 48 1.30 -0.82 8.97
C ASP A 48 1.66 -2.18 8.35
N GLY A 49 2.60 -2.20 7.40
CA GLY A 49 3.09 -3.41 6.74
C GLY A 49 2.12 -4.03 5.75
N ARG A 50 1.19 -3.22 5.22
CA ARG A 50 0.23 -3.65 4.20
C ARG A 50 0.50 -2.97 2.87
N ILE A 51 0.36 -3.71 1.79
CA ILE A 51 0.27 -3.14 0.43
C ILE A 51 -1.22 -3.06 0.07
N ARG A 52 -1.62 -1.94 -0.53
CA ARG A 52 -3.02 -1.70 -0.90
C ARG A 52 -3.14 -1.22 -2.32
N ALA A 53 -4.23 -1.61 -2.97
CA ALA A 53 -4.65 -1.11 -4.27
C ALA A 53 -5.92 -0.28 -4.10
N TYR A 54 -5.91 0.92 -4.66
CA TYR A 54 -7.05 1.84 -4.69
C TYR A 54 -7.50 2.06 -6.13
N ALA A 55 -8.80 2.14 -6.37
CA ALA A 55 -9.35 2.51 -7.66
C ALA A 55 -8.86 3.91 -8.04
N SER A 56 -8.33 4.06 -9.25
CA SER A 56 -7.81 5.36 -9.71
C SER A 56 -8.91 6.42 -9.87
N THR A 57 -10.16 6.01 -10.04
CA THR A 57 -11.31 6.88 -10.33
C THR A 57 -11.87 7.58 -9.10
N ASP A 58 -11.95 6.90 -7.97
CA ASP A 58 -12.64 7.38 -6.76
C ASP A 58 -11.92 7.06 -5.45
N GLY A 59 -10.76 6.41 -5.52
CA GLY A 59 -9.98 6.02 -4.35
C GLY A 59 -10.57 4.86 -3.55
N ALA A 60 -11.56 4.12 -4.06
CA ALA A 60 -12.11 2.95 -3.37
C ALA A 60 -11.03 1.88 -3.17
N LEU A 61 -10.99 1.24 -1.99
CA LEU A 61 -10.06 0.14 -1.73
C LEU A 61 -10.49 -1.08 -2.55
N LEU A 62 -9.63 -1.53 -3.46
CA LEU A 62 -9.88 -2.68 -4.32
C LEU A 62 -9.32 -3.97 -3.71
N TRP A 63 -8.14 -3.88 -3.09
CA TRP A 63 -7.39 -5.02 -2.60
C TRP A 63 -6.38 -4.61 -1.52
N GLU A 64 -6.09 -5.53 -0.61
CA GLU A 64 -5.08 -5.37 0.43
C GLU A 64 -4.33 -6.68 0.65
N PHE A 65 -3.02 -6.58 0.92
CA PHE A 65 -2.17 -7.68 1.36
C PHE A 65 -1.47 -7.34 2.66
N ASP A 66 -1.58 -8.24 3.64
CA ASP A 66 -0.91 -8.15 4.93
C ASP A 66 0.47 -8.82 4.88
N ALA A 67 1.51 -7.99 4.81
CA ALA A 67 2.89 -8.45 4.91
C ALA A 67 3.44 -8.40 6.34
N ALA A 68 2.71 -7.85 7.31
CA ALA A 68 3.14 -7.77 8.71
C ALA A 68 2.95 -9.12 9.45
N ARG A 69 3.51 -10.18 8.87
CA ARG A 69 3.42 -11.56 9.35
C ARG A 69 4.71 -12.33 9.09
N ASP A 70 4.77 -13.53 9.67
CA ASP A 70 5.85 -14.48 9.39
C ASP A 70 5.57 -15.23 8.09
N PHE A 71 6.63 -15.56 7.35
CA PHE A 71 6.60 -16.27 6.08
C PHE A 71 7.49 -17.52 6.15
N ASP A 72 6.95 -18.65 5.69
CA ASP A 72 7.75 -19.84 5.43
C ASP A 72 8.73 -19.59 4.28
N THR A 73 9.97 -20.04 4.45
CA THR A 73 11.01 -19.89 3.44
C THR A 73 11.55 -21.25 3.01
N VAL A 74 12.22 -21.28 1.87
CA VAL A 74 12.74 -22.51 1.25
C VAL A 74 13.80 -23.23 2.10
N ASN A 75 14.50 -22.52 2.99
CA ASN A 75 15.51 -23.10 3.88
C ASN A 75 14.96 -23.41 5.29
N GLY A 76 13.65 -23.26 5.51
CA GLY A 76 12.98 -23.53 6.79
C GLY A 76 13.20 -22.46 7.87
N VAL A 77 13.87 -21.36 7.56
CA VAL A 77 14.06 -20.23 8.50
C VAL A 77 12.99 -19.19 8.25
N LEU A 78 12.10 -18.96 9.21
CA LEU A 78 11.01 -17.98 9.05
C LEU A 78 11.54 -16.59 8.68
N ALA A 79 10.96 -16.00 7.62
CA ALA A 79 11.14 -14.59 7.31
C ALA A 79 10.05 -13.77 8.01
N LYS A 80 10.36 -12.51 8.32
CA LYS A 80 9.41 -11.57 8.90
C LYS A 80 9.18 -10.43 7.91
N GLY A 81 7.94 -10.20 7.52
CA GLY A 81 7.60 -8.98 6.81
C GLY A 81 7.32 -7.82 7.78
N GLY A 82 6.93 -6.67 7.25
CA GLY A 82 6.77 -5.46 8.03
C GLY A 82 6.46 -4.24 7.18
N ALA A 83 6.74 -3.06 7.74
CA ALA A 83 6.47 -1.77 7.14
C ALA A 83 7.11 -1.59 5.75
N PHE A 84 6.37 -0.92 4.86
CA PHE A 84 6.87 -0.48 3.57
C PHE A 84 7.22 1.01 3.63
N ASP A 85 8.51 1.30 3.66
CA ASP A 85 9.07 2.65 3.75
C ASP A 85 10.16 2.84 2.69
N GLY A 86 9.80 3.39 1.52
CA GLY A 86 10.74 3.51 0.40
C GLY A 86 10.07 3.62 -0.98
N PRO A 87 10.65 3.00 -2.03
CA PRO A 87 10.08 3.07 -3.37
C PRO A 87 8.70 2.42 -3.44
N GLY A 88 7.96 2.74 -4.50
CA GLY A 88 6.69 2.10 -4.80
C GLY A 88 6.86 0.66 -5.28
N PRO A 89 5.82 -0.16 -5.16
CA PRO A 89 5.85 -1.53 -5.66
C PRO A 89 6.00 -1.53 -7.19
N VAL A 90 6.60 -2.57 -7.75
CA VAL A 90 6.80 -2.67 -9.21
C VAL A 90 5.69 -3.53 -9.80
N VAL A 91 5.10 -3.08 -10.89
CA VAL A 91 4.14 -3.88 -11.67
C VAL A 91 4.78 -4.31 -12.97
N ASP A 92 4.81 -5.61 -13.23
CA ASP A 92 5.32 -6.19 -14.48
C ASP A 92 4.53 -7.45 -14.84
N ASP A 93 4.17 -7.60 -16.11
CA ASP A 93 3.41 -8.74 -16.68
C ASP A 93 2.23 -9.23 -15.81
N GLY A 94 1.43 -8.30 -15.29
CA GLY A 94 0.25 -8.60 -14.46
C GLY A 94 0.57 -9.00 -13.00
N MET A 95 1.83 -8.90 -12.59
CA MET A 95 2.31 -9.22 -11.24
C MET A 95 2.78 -7.97 -10.51
N LEU A 96 2.60 -7.97 -9.19
CA LEU A 96 3.08 -6.93 -8.27
C LEU A 96 4.27 -7.48 -7.47
N PHE A 97 5.37 -6.73 -7.41
CA PHE A 97 6.61 -7.05 -6.71
C PHE A 97 6.94 -6.02 -5.63
#